data_AF-A0A416UCY4-F1
#
_entry.id   AF-A0A416UCY4-F1
#
_cell.length_a   1.000
_cell.length_b   1.000
_cell.length_c   1.000
_cell.angle_alpha   90.00
_cell.angle_beta   90.00
_cell.angle_gamma   90.00
#
_symmetry.space_group_name_H-M   'P 1'
#
loop_
_entity.id
_entity.type
_entity.pdbx_description
1 polymer ?
#
loop_
_entity_poly.entity_id
_entity_poly.type
_entity_poly.pdbx_seq_one_letter_code
_entity_poly.pdbx_strand_id
1 'polypeptide(L)' 'MRQMEFKMERQGLLEEGQEVNVTESALPTSYYYTITPAVAMSRNYQAYERLQSRKGIVKEVKETPRGFYTVVEFDEDEPT' A
#
# COMPACT_ATOMS: atom_id res chain seq x y z
N MET A 1 -8.12 8.88 -8.20
CA MET A 1 -6.80 8.73 -7.53
C MET A 1 -7.02 8.14 -6.15
N ARG A 2 -6.65 6.87 -5.96
CA ARG A 2 -6.93 6.11 -4.75
C ARG A 2 -5.69 6.07 -3.87
N GLN A 3 -5.85 6.37 -2.59
CA GLN A 3 -4.75 6.33 -1.62
C GLN A 3 -4.88 5.11 -0.71
N MET A 4 -3.77 4.43 -0.48
CA MET A 4 -3.70 3.27 0.41
C MET A 4 -2.54 3.39 1.37
N GLU A 5 -2.78 3.01 2.62
CA GLU A 5 -1.78 2.99 3.66
C GLU A 5 -1.12 1.61 3.74
N PHE A 6 0.21 1.62 3.85
CA PHE A 6 1.04 0.44 4.06
C PHE A 6 1.87 0.62 5.32
N LYS A 7 1.92 -0.42 6.15
CA LYS A 7 2.77 -0.47 7.32
C LYS A 7 4.13 -1.04 6.94
N MET A 8 5.18 -0.33 7.33
CA MET A 8 6.58 -0.71 7.14
C MET A 8 7.17 -1.27 8.44
N GLU A 9 8.14 -2.18 8.33
CA GLU A 9 8.83 -2.72 9.51
C GLU A 9 9.84 -1.72 10.10
N ARG A 10 10.46 -0.89 9.27
CA ARG A 10 11.44 0.12 9.67
C ARG A 10 11.38 1.36 8.77
N GLN A 11 11.87 2.48 9.28
CA GLN A 11 12.03 3.73 8.53
C GLN A 11 13.05 3.60 7.39
N GLY A 12 12.92 4.45 6.37
CA GLY A 12 13.92 4.59 5.31
C GLY A 12 13.91 3.48 4.26
N LEU A 13 12.86 2.65 4.21
CA LEU A 13 12.69 1.68 3.12
C LEU A 13 12.08 2.31 1.86
N LEU A 14 11.38 3.44 2.00
CA LEU A 14 10.67 4.14 0.93
C LEU A 14 10.79 5.66 1.13
N GLU A 15 10.75 6.39 0.02
CA GLU A 15 10.86 7.85 -0.04
C GLU A 15 9.64 8.46 -0.74
N GLU A 16 9.28 9.70 -0.37
CA GLU A 16 8.20 10.44 -1.04
C GLU A 16 8.54 10.68 -2.52
N GLY A 17 7.57 10.44 -3.40
CA GLY A 17 7.73 10.50 -4.86
C GLY A 17 8.25 9.21 -5.50
N GLN A 18 8.62 8.18 -4.73
CA GLN A 18 9.10 6.92 -5.27
C GLN A 18 7.98 6.11 -5.96
N GLU A 19 8.23 5.64 -7.18
CA GLU A 19 7.36 4.64 -7.82
C GLU A 19 7.57 3.27 -7.16
N VAL A 20 6.47 2.66 -6.74
CA VAL A 20 6.44 1.35 -6.10
C VAL A 20 5.50 0.40 -6.83
N ASN A 21 5.84 -0.87 -6.79
CA ASN A 21 4.98 -1.94 -7.29
C ASN A 21 4.40 -2.72 -6.11
N VAL A 22 3.13 -3.10 -6.20
CA VAL A 22 2.45 -3.93 -5.20
C VAL A 22 2.07 -5.29 -5.76
N THR A 23 2.21 -6.31 -4.93
CA THR A 23 1.70 -7.66 -5.20
C THR A 23 0.44 -7.88 -4.38
N GLU A 24 -0.57 -8.47 -5.00
CA GLU A 24 -1.81 -8.88 -4.33
C GLU A 24 -1.61 -10.27 -3.72
N SER A 25 -2.04 -10.44 -2.48
CA SER A 25 -2.12 -11.73 -1.80
C SER A 25 -3.54 -11.98 -1.32
N ALA A 26 -4.03 -13.20 -1.54
CA ALA A 26 -5.40 -13.58 -1.20
C ALA A 26 -5.44 -14.33 0.14
N LEU A 27 -6.40 -13.96 0.98
CA LEU A 27 -6.84 -14.68 2.17
C LEU A 27 -8.25 -15.27 1.89
N PRO A 28 -8.76 -16.20 2.71
CA PRO A 28 -10.04 -16.86 2.45
C PRO A 28 -11.24 -15.91 2.25
N THR A 29 -11.21 -14.72 2.86
CA THR A 29 -12.30 -13.74 2.80
C THR A 29 -11.83 -12.32 2.47
N SER A 30 -10.55 -12.11 2.18
CA SER A 30 -9.98 -10.77 2.00
C SER A 30 -8.70 -10.80 1.17
N TYR A 31 -8.21 -9.62 0.81
CA TYR A 31 -7.00 -9.42 0.02
C TYR A 31 -6.12 -8.39 0.71
N TYR A 32 -4.81 -8.54 0.61
CA TYR A 32 -3.87 -7.52 1.06
C TYR A 32 -2.78 -7.33 0.02
N TYR A 33 -2.11 -6.19 0.10
CA TYR A 33 -1.11 -5.77 -0.85
C TYR A 33 0.23 -5.59 -0.16
N THR A 34 1.29 -6.03 -0.84
CA THR A 34 2.66 -5.91 -0.34
C THR A 34 3.48 -5.12 -1.35
N ILE A 35 4.14 -4.04 -0.90
CA ILE A 35 5.09 -3.30 -1.73
C ILE A 35 6.30 -4.20 -2.00
N THR A 36 6.75 -4.26 -3.25
CA THR A 36 7.84 -5.14 -3.71
C THR A 36 9.15 -4.36 -3.84
N PRO A 37 10.28 -4.88 -3.32
CA PRO A 37 10.41 -6.09 -2.49
C PRO A 37 9.70 -5.89 -1.14
N ALA A 38 9.27 -6.97 -0.45
CA ALA A 38 8.39 -6.97 0.73
C ALA A 38 8.78 -6.02 1.88
N VAL A 39 8.60 -4.72 1.68
CA VAL A 39 9.06 -3.64 2.57
C VAL A 39 7.91 -3.04 3.37
N ALA A 40 6.69 -3.16 2.85
CA ALA A 40 5.48 -2.66 3.49
C ALA A 40 4.25 -3.49 3.10
N MET A 41 3.30 -3.61 4.01
CA MET A 41 2.05 -4.36 3.82
C MET A 41 0.84 -3.50 4.13
N SER A 42 -0.21 -3.62 3.31
CA SER A 42 -1.46 -2.92 3.52
C SER A 42 -2.34 -3.59 4.59
N ARG A 43 -3.45 -2.94 4.95
CA ARG A 43 -4.57 -3.62 5.60
C ARG A 43 -5.21 -4.66 4.68
N ASN A 44 -6.15 -5.41 5.23
CA ASN A 44 -7.03 -6.29 4.46
C ASN A 44 -8.16 -5.48 3.79
N TYR A 45 -8.50 -5.90 2.58
CA TYR A 45 -9.52 -5.33 1.70
C TYR A 45 -10.51 -6.42 1.27
N GLN A 46 -11.77 -6.04 1.09
CA GLN A 46 -12.78 -6.92 0.52
C GLN A 46 -12.58 -7.13 -0.98
N ALA A 47 -13.26 -8.14 -1.54
CA ALA A 47 -13.13 -8.47 -2.96
C ALA A 47 -13.49 -7.31 -3.91
N TYR A 48 -14.46 -6.47 -3.53
CA TYR A 48 -14.87 -5.29 -4.32
C TYR A 48 -13.92 -4.10 -4.15
N GLU A 49 -13.10 -4.07 -3.10
CA GLU A 49 -12.08 -3.05 -2.86
C GLU A 49 -10.73 -3.39 -3.52
N ARG A 50 -10.66 -4.44 -4.34
CA ARG A 50 -9.38 -4.85 -4.94
C ARG A 50 -8.83 -3.78 -5.87
N LEU A 51 -7.52 -3.55 -5.78
CA LEU A 51 -6.81 -2.68 -6.72
C LEU A 51 -6.86 -3.28 -8.12
N GLN A 52 -7.05 -2.42 -9.12
CA GLN A 52 -6.88 -2.77 -10.53
C GLN A 52 -5.45 -2.49 -11.00
N SER A 53 -4.86 -1.40 -10.50
CA SER A 53 -3.49 -1.01 -10.74
C SER A 53 -2.52 -1.76 -9.81
N ARG A 54 -1.29 -2.00 -10.28
CA ARG A 54 -0.21 -2.63 -9.47
C ARG A 54 0.96 -1.68 -9.22
N LYS A 55 0.88 -0.48 -9.76
CA LYS A 55 1.88 0.58 -9.63
C LYS A 55 1.26 1.77 -8.91
N GLY A 56 2.01 2.35 -8.00
CA GLY A 56 1.63 3.56 -7.30
C GLY A 56 2.84 4.42 -6.97
N ILE A 57 2.58 5.64 -6.52
CA ILE A 57 3.60 6.62 -6.14
C ILE A 57 3.47 6.87 -4.65
N VAL A 58 4.57 6.77 -3.92
CA VAL A 58 4.61 7.13 -2.50
C VAL A 58 4.32 8.62 -2.36
N LYS A 59 3.24 8.97 -1.65
CA LYS A 59 2.86 10.37 -1.40
C LYS A 59 3.39 10.88 -0.09
N GLU A 60 3.40 10.03 0.93
CA GLU A 60 3.73 10.43 2.29
C GLU A 60 4.36 9.26 3.05
N VAL A 61 5.33 9.56 3.91
CA VAL A 61 5.90 8.61 4.88
C VAL A 61 5.67 9.15 6.29
N LYS A 62 4.95 8.40 7.11
CA LYS A 62 4.55 8.75 8.48
C LYS A 62 5.29 7.91 9.50
N GLU A 63 5.86 8.57 10.49
CA GLU A 63 6.38 7.92 11.68
C GLU A 63 5.39 8.11 12.84
N THR A 64 5.02 7.01 13.48
CA THR A 64 4.15 7.03 14.66
C THR A 64 4.79 6.21 15.77
N PRO A 65 4.42 6.44 17.05
CA PRO A 65 4.83 5.56 18.14
C PRO A 65 4.43 4.08 17.97
N ARG A 66 3.49 3.78 17.06
CA ARG A 66 3.00 2.43 16.75
C ARG A 66 3.70 1.78 15.55
N GLY A 67 4.65 2.48 14.94
CA GLY A 67 5.42 2.02 13.78
C GLY A 67 5.42 3.01 12.62
N PHE A 68 5.99 2.56 11.51
CA PHE A 68 6.19 3.34 10.29
C PHE A 68 5.11 3.02 9.28
N TYR A 69 4.54 4.05 8.67
CA TYR A 69 3.48 3.93 7.69
C TYR A 69 3.84 4.74 6.46
N THR A 70 3.35 4.32 5.30
CA THR A 70 3.47 5.08 4.06
C THR A 70 2.14 5.09 3.33
N VAL A 71 1.84 6.21 2.68
CA VAL A 71 0.66 6.37 1.83
C VAL A 71 1.12 6.29 0.39
N VAL A 72 0.55 5.36 -0.35
CA VAL A 72 0.80 5.18 -1.79
C VAL A 72 -0.46 5.55 -2.55
N GLU A 73 -0.30 6.39 -3.57
CA GLU A 73 -1.36 6.80 -4.49
C GLU A 73 -1.31 5.94 -5.76
N PHE A 74 -2.46 5.40 -6.11
CA PHE A 74 -2.67 4.59 -7.30
C PHE A 74 -3.53 5.37 -8.29
N ASP A 75 -3.19 5.23 -9.58
CA ASP A 75 -3.96 5.77 -10.70
C ASP A 75 -5.21 4.93 -10.95
N GLU A 76 -6.13 4.98 -9.99
CA GLU A 76 -7.48 4.41 -10.05
C GLU A 76 -8.43 5.20 -9.13
N ASP A 77 -9.74 5.00 -9.30
CA ASP A 77 -10.76 5.60 -8.44
C ASP A 77 -11.00 4.77 -7.18
N GLU A 78 -11.64 5.39 -6.18
CA GLU A 78 -12.09 4.64 -5.01
C GLU A 78 -13.15 3.61 -5.41
N PRO A 79 -13.12 2.40 -4.83
CA PRO A 79 -14.13 1.38 -5.10
C PRO A 79 -15.52 1.93 -4.73
N THR A 80 -16.46 1.84 -5.69
CA THR A 80 -17.83 2.36 -5.56
C THR A 80 -18.75 1.40 -4.80
#